data_AF-A0A938H2B3-F1
#
_entry.id   AF-A0A938H2B3-F1
#
_cell.length_a   1.000
_cell.length_b   1.000
_cell.length_c   1.000
_cell.angle_alpha   90.00
_cell.angle_beta   90.00
_cell.angle_gamma   90.00
#
_symmetry.space_group_name_H-M   'P 1'
#
loop_
_entity.id
_entity.type
_entity.pdbx_description
1 polymer ?
#
loop_
_entity_poly.entity_id
_entity_poly.type
_entity_poly.pdbx_seq_one_letter_code
_entity_poly.pdbx_strand_id
1 'polypeptide(L)'
;MSPLVIAGRTFRSRLMLGTGKFPSNESMRDALDASGAEIVTVALRRADLSGNHDPYANILEFIDPSRYLLLPNTSGAMNAEEAVRLARLAAAAGLPKWVKLEIHPDPTWLLPDPIETLK
;
A
#
# COMPACT_ATOMS: atom_id res chain seq x y z
N MET A 1 -14.39 0.99 22.83
CA MET A 1 -13.58 -0.13 22.30
C MET A 1 -12.11 0.18 22.52
N SER A 2 -11.27 -0.83 22.76
CA SER A 2 -9.82 -0.63 22.81
C SER A 2 -9.30 -0.28 21.41
N PRO A 3 -8.35 0.67 21.29
CA PRO A 3 -7.77 1.00 20.00
C PRO A 3 -6.93 -0.16 19.44
N LEU A 4 -6.74 -0.19 18.13
CA LEU A 4 -5.83 -1.11 17.46
C LEU A 4 -4.40 -0.59 17.64
N VAL A 5 -3.48 -1.43 18.12
CA VAL A 5 -2.06 -1.06 18.26
C VAL A 5 -1.23 -2.01 17.41
N ILE A 6 -0.48 -1.47 16.46
CA ILE A 6 0.44 -2.24 15.62
C ILE A 6 1.81 -1.55 15.71
N ALA A 7 2.85 -2.31 16.05
CA ALA A 7 4.23 -1.82 16.20
C ALA A 7 4.34 -0.49 17.00
N GLY A 8 3.59 -0.38 18.10
CA GLY A 8 3.58 0.80 18.98
C GLY A 8 2.78 2.01 18.46
N ARG A 9 2.22 1.96 17.25
CA ARG A 9 1.33 3.00 16.71
C ARG A 9 -0.13 2.63 16.99
N THR A 10 -0.87 3.60 17.53
CA THR A 10 -2.29 3.46 17.87
C THR A 10 -3.17 3.94 16.72
N PHE A 11 -4.19 3.15 16.39
CA PHE A 11 -5.23 3.43 15.42
C PHE A 11 -6.60 3.31 16.09
N ARG A 12 -7.47 4.29 15.87
CA ARG A 12 -8.86 4.30 16.31
C ARG A 12 -9.71 3.43 15.40
N SER A 13 -9.44 3.45 14.10
CA SER A 13 -10.12 2.63 13.12
C SER A 13 -9.46 1.26 12.98
N ARG A 14 -10.30 0.22 12.83
CA ARG A 14 -9.88 -1.15 12.49
C ARG A 14 -10.06 -1.47 11.00
N LEU A 15 -10.55 -0.50 10.22
CA LEU A 15 -10.71 -0.60 8.78
C LEU A 15 -9.44 -0.11 8.09
N MET A 16 -8.91 -0.94 7.19
CA MET A 16 -7.82 -0.60 6.30
C MET A 16 -8.36 -0.59 4.88
N LEU A 17 -7.97 0.39 4.06
CA LEU A 17 -8.45 0.50 2.68
C LEU A 17 -7.30 0.39 1.68
N GLY A 18 -7.60 -0.19 0.51
CA GLY A 18 -6.74 -0.09 -0.66
C GLY A 18 -7.13 1.10 -1.52
N THR A 19 -6.25 1.46 -2.43
CA THR A 19 -6.39 2.59 -3.36
C THR A 19 -6.70 2.15 -4.80
N GLY A 20 -6.67 0.84 -5.06
CA GLY A 20 -6.97 0.29 -6.38
C GLY A 20 -8.46 0.23 -6.69
N LYS A 21 -8.79 0.25 -7.99
CA LYS A 21 -10.14 -0.01 -8.56
C LYS A 21 -11.21 1.05 -8.28
N PHE A 22 -10.86 2.22 -7.72
CA PHE A 22 -11.78 3.35 -7.71
C PHE A 22 -11.98 3.91 -9.11
N PRO A 23 -13.19 4.43 -9.42
CA PRO A 23 -13.49 4.99 -10.73
C PRO A 23 -12.77 6.33 -11.00
N SER A 24 -12.37 7.05 -9.95
CA SER A 24 -11.54 8.25 -10.03
C SER A 24 -10.79 8.50 -8.72
N ASN A 25 -9.80 9.39 -8.73
CA ASN A 25 -9.02 9.75 -7.54
C ASN A 25 -9.86 10.55 -6.53
N GLU A 26 -10.82 11.36 -6.99
CA GLU A 26 -11.78 12.07 -6.14
C GLU A 26 -12.70 11.07 -5.42
N SER A 27 -13.23 10.08 -6.16
CA SER A 27 -14.05 9.03 -5.55
C SER A 27 -13.28 8.22 -4.51
N MET A 28 -11.99 7.94 -4.77
CA MET A 28 -11.10 7.32 -3.79
C MET A 28 -10.94 8.19 -2.54
N ARG A 29 -10.59 9.47 -2.71
CA ARG A 29 -10.41 10.42 -1.59
C ARG A 29 -11.67 10.49 -0.74
N ASP A 30 -12.82 10.70 -1.36
CA ASP A 30 -14.10 10.84 -0.66
C ASP A 30 -14.47 9.54 0.09
N ALA A 31 -14.15 8.36 -0.48
CA ALA A 31 -14.32 7.07 0.20
C ALA A 31 -13.36 6.89 1.38
N LEU A 32 -12.09 7.29 1.24
CA LEU A 32 -11.11 7.26 2.32
C LEU A 32 -11.56 8.17 3.49
N ASP A 33 -12.03 9.38 3.19
CA ASP A 33 -12.55 10.33 4.16
C ASP A 33 -13.78 9.79 4.89
N ALA A 34 -14.77 9.29 4.15
CA ALA A 34 -16.01 8.75 4.73
C ALA A 34 -15.80 7.48 5.57
N SER A 35 -14.81 6.66 5.21
CA SER A 35 -14.52 5.39 5.89
C SER A 35 -13.92 5.55 7.29
N GLY A 36 -13.29 6.70 7.57
CA GLY A 36 -12.48 6.89 8.77
C GLY A 36 -11.28 5.95 8.89
N ALA A 37 -10.85 5.29 7.80
CA ALA A 37 -9.65 4.46 7.80
C ALA A 37 -8.41 5.29 8.13
N GLU A 38 -7.47 4.71 8.86
CA GLU A 38 -6.20 5.37 9.23
C GLU A 38 -4.98 4.66 8.60
N ILE A 39 -5.21 3.53 7.92
CA ILE A 39 -4.19 2.77 7.18
C ILE A 39 -4.68 2.62 5.74
N VAL A 40 -3.88 3.09 4.79
CA VAL A 40 -4.20 3.09 3.36
C VAL A 40 -3.08 2.42 2.59
N THR A 41 -3.43 1.37 1.83
CA THR A 41 -2.46 0.59 1.07
C THR A 41 -2.26 1.13 -0.34
N VAL A 42 -1.01 1.20 -0.78
CA VAL A 42 -0.61 1.69 -2.10
C VAL A 42 0.28 0.67 -2.81
N ALA A 43 0.03 0.42 -4.09
CA ALA A 43 0.83 -0.50 -4.89
C ALA A 43 2.05 0.22 -5.48
N LEU A 44 3.24 -0.33 -5.25
CA LEU A 44 4.50 0.30 -5.66
C LEU A 44 4.75 0.29 -7.18
N ARG A 45 4.11 -0.63 -7.92
CA ARG A 45 4.24 -0.70 -9.38
C ARG A 45 3.60 0.49 -10.13
N ARG A 46 2.68 1.22 -9.49
CA ARG A 46 1.91 2.31 -10.14
C ARG A 46 2.40 3.71 -9.77
N ALA A 47 3.29 3.82 -8.78
CA ALA A 47 4.00 5.06 -8.53
C ALA A 47 5.11 5.15 -9.56
N ASP A 48 4.92 5.94 -10.61
CA ASP A 48 5.93 6.11 -11.65
C ASP A 48 7.14 6.84 -11.06
N LEU A 49 8.13 6.06 -10.62
CA LEU A 49 9.41 6.56 -10.11
C LEU A 49 10.38 6.91 -11.25
N SER A 50 9.94 6.81 -12.52
CA SER A 50 10.76 7.09 -13.71
C SER A 50 10.59 8.51 -14.26
N GLY A 51 9.71 9.34 -13.69
CA GLY A 51 9.54 10.74 -14.08
C GLY A 51 8.72 10.94 -15.36
N ASN A 52 8.15 9.90 -15.93
CA ASN A 52 7.11 10.04 -16.94
C ASN A 52 5.77 10.31 -16.25
N HIS A 53 5.05 11.33 -16.72
CA HIS A 53 3.76 11.74 -16.17
C HIS A 53 2.69 10.68 -16.44
N ASP A 54 2.62 9.63 -15.62
CA ASP A 54 1.43 8.79 -15.52
C ASP A 54 0.35 9.58 -14.74
N PRO A 55 -0.86 9.79 -15.28
CA PRO A 55 -1.99 10.41 -14.55
C PRO A 55 -2.32 9.70 -13.22
N TYR A 56 -1.90 8.44 -13.05
CA TYR A 56 -2.02 7.67 -11.81
C TYR A 56 -0.79 7.79 -10.87
N ALA A 57 0.31 8.41 -11.31
CA ALA A 57 1.55 8.54 -10.53
C ALA A 57 1.36 9.34 -9.24
N ASN A 58 0.41 10.27 -9.22
CA ASN A 58 0.20 11.19 -8.12
C ASN A 58 -0.97 10.80 -7.21
N ILE A 59 -1.20 9.50 -7.01
CA ILE A 59 -2.16 9.06 -5.98
C ILE A 59 -1.83 9.64 -4.59
N LEU A 60 -0.56 9.96 -4.36
CA LEU A 60 -0.05 10.64 -3.18
C LEU A 60 -0.53 12.10 -3.06
N GLU A 61 -0.91 12.77 -4.16
CA GLU A 61 -1.52 14.11 -4.10
C GLU A 61 -2.96 14.08 -3.56
N PHE A 62 -3.63 12.92 -3.66
CA PHE A 62 -5.00 12.74 -3.19
C PHE A 62 -5.10 12.13 -1.79
N ILE A 63 -3.96 11.75 -1.19
CA ILE A 63 -3.91 11.11 0.12
C ILE A 63 -3.00 11.91 1.04
N ASP A 64 -3.58 12.50 2.08
CA ASP A 64 -2.84 13.29 3.07
C ASP A 64 -1.96 12.38 3.96
N PRO A 65 -0.63 12.43 3.82
CA PRO A 65 0.28 11.57 4.59
C PRO A 65 0.33 11.93 6.08
N SER A 66 -0.20 13.09 6.49
CA SER A 66 -0.35 13.47 7.90
C SER A 66 -1.55 12.78 8.56
N ARG A 67 -2.58 12.44 7.77
CA ARG A 67 -3.81 11.79 8.23
C ARG A 67 -3.73 10.27 8.16
N TYR A 68 -3.11 9.72 7.13
CA TYR A 68 -3.06 8.28 6.88
C TYR A 68 -1.66 7.70 7.08
N LEU A 69 -1.58 6.50 7.64
CA LEU A 69 -0.43 5.65 7.42
C LEU A 69 -0.51 5.09 5.98
N LEU A 70 0.37 5.56 5.11
CA LEU A 70 0.61 4.94 3.81
C LEU A 70 1.35 3.61 4.02
N LEU A 71 0.70 2.51 3.64
CA LEU A 71 1.21 1.15 3.76
C LEU A 71 1.54 0.60 2.36
N PRO A 72 2.78 0.74 1.88
CA PRO A 72 3.17 0.18 0.59
C PRO A 72 3.02 -1.33 0.59
N ASN A 73 2.53 -1.90 -0.52
CA ASN A 73 2.47 -3.33 -0.72
C ASN A 73 3.40 -3.79 -1.84
N THR A 74 3.82 -5.06 -1.78
CA THR A 74 4.69 -5.68 -2.79
C THR A 74 3.88 -6.40 -3.88
N SER A 75 2.65 -5.96 -4.14
CA SER A 75 1.77 -6.59 -5.12
C SER A 75 2.45 -6.68 -6.50
N GLY A 76 2.38 -7.86 -7.10
CA GLY A 76 3.06 -8.18 -8.35
C GLY A 76 4.52 -8.64 -8.20
N ALA A 77 4.99 -8.87 -6.97
CA ALA A 77 6.19 -9.68 -6.71
C ALA A 77 5.87 -11.17 -6.85
N MET A 78 6.75 -11.89 -7.53
CA MET A 78 6.63 -13.35 -7.73
C MET A 78 7.50 -14.15 -6.74
N ASN A 79 8.43 -13.50 -6.06
CA ASN A 79 9.36 -14.13 -5.12
C ASN A 79 9.84 -13.14 -4.05
N ALA A 80 10.59 -13.63 -3.07
CA ALA A 80 11.09 -12.86 -1.94
C ALA A 80 12.04 -11.73 -2.38
N GLU A 81 12.90 -11.99 -3.37
CA GLU A 81 13.86 -11.01 -3.87
C GLU A 81 13.17 -9.79 -4.46
N GLU A 82 12.15 -10.01 -5.30
CA GLU A 82 11.33 -8.95 -5.87
C GLU A 82 10.57 -8.17 -4.80
N ALA A 83 9.98 -8.87 -3.82
CA ALA A 83 9.26 -8.23 -2.73
C ALA A 83 10.17 -7.33 -1.88
N VAL A 84 11.37 -7.83 -1.52
CA VAL A 84 12.38 -7.07 -0.79
C VAL A 84 12.86 -5.87 -1.62
N ARG A 85 13.06 -6.03 -2.92
CA ARG A 85 13.44 -4.92 -3.82
C ARG A 85 12.37 -3.83 -3.83
N LEU A 86 11.09 -4.19 -3.95
CA LEU A 86 9.98 -3.25 -3.88
C LEU A 86 9.91 -2.55 -2.52
N ALA A 87 10.03 -3.29 -1.42
CA ALA A 87 10.03 -2.70 -0.08
C ALA A 87 11.17 -1.69 0.13
N ARG A 88 12.38 -1.99 -0.39
CA ARG A 88 13.52 -1.05 -0.37
C ARG A 88 13.27 0.19 -1.21
N LEU A 89 12.62 0.05 -2.36
CA LEU A 89 12.25 1.17 -3.22
C LEU A 89 11.26 2.10 -2.52
N ALA A 90 10.26 1.55 -1.83
CA ALA A 90 9.32 2.31 -1.02
C ALA A 90 10.04 3.14 0.06
N ALA A 91 10.96 2.50 0.79
CA ALA A 91 11.75 3.17 1.81
C ALA A 91 12.65 4.27 1.21
N ALA A 92 13.26 4.03 0.05
CA ALA A 92 14.07 5.02 -0.66
C ALA A 92 13.25 6.21 -1.18
N ALA A 93 11.98 5.98 -1.53
CA ALA A 93 11.02 7.03 -1.91
C ALA A 93 10.47 7.83 -0.71
N GLY A 94 10.95 7.57 0.51
CA GLY A 94 10.55 8.29 1.71
C GLY A 94 9.23 7.82 2.33
N LEU A 95 8.68 6.68 1.88
CA LEU A 95 7.51 6.08 2.53
C LEU A 95 7.87 5.52 3.92
N PRO A 96 6.88 5.38 4.83
CA PRO A 96 7.09 4.78 6.14
C PRO A 96 7.75 3.40 6.04
N LYS A 97 8.57 3.04 7.02
CA LYS A 97 9.20 1.71 7.13
C LYS A 97 8.21 0.61 7.57
N TRP A 98 7.07 0.56 6.89
CA TRP A 98 6.01 -0.42 7.03
C TRP A 98 5.74 -1.01 5.66
N VAL A 99 5.45 -2.30 5.58
CA VAL A 99 5.16 -2.96 4.30
C VAL A 99 4.05 -4.00 4.48
N LYS A 100 3.15 -4.06 3.52
CA LYS A 100 2.22 -5.18 3.35
C LYS A 100 2.86 -6.17 2.38
N LEU A 101 3.45 -7.22 2.93
CA LEU A 101 4.10 -8.26 2.14
C LEU A 101 3.04 -9.08 1.39
N GLU A 102 3.22 -9.14 0.08
CA GLU A 102 2.36 -9.80 -0.89
C GLU A 102 3.27 -10.48 -1.93
N ILE A 103 3.21 -11.80 -2.05
CA ILE A 103 3.97 -12.57 -3.05
C ILE A 103 3.01 -13.54 -3.71
N HIS A 104 2.70 -13.30 -4.99
CA HIS A 104 1.72 -14.10 -5.74
C HIS A 104 2.35 -14.58 -7.05
N PRO A 105 2.97 -15.77 -7.07
CA PRO A 105 3.56 -16.31 -8.30
C PRO A 105 2.52 -16.57 -9.39
N ASP A 106 1.28 -16.92 -9.00
CA ASP A 106 0.16 -17.10 -9.92
C ASP A 106 -0.81 -15.88 -9.88
N PRO A 107 -0.84 -15.06 -10.94
CA PRO A 107 -1.72 -13.90 -11.03
C PRO A 107 -3.20 -14.24 -11.23
N THR A 108 -3.54 -15.51 -11.52
CA THR A 108 -4.92 -15.97 -11.74
C THR A 108 -5.70 -16.02 -10.44
N TRP A 109 -5.11 -16.62 -9.41
CA TRP A 109 -5.77 -16.88 -8.13
C TRP A 109 -5.30 -15.97 -7.01
N LEU A 110 -4.13 -15.33 -7.17
CA LEU A 110 -3.54 -14.42 -6.19
C LEU A 110 -3.32 -15.08 -4.81
N LEU A 111 -3.11 -16.40 -4.78
CA LEU A 111 -2.73 -17.09 -3.54
C LEU A 111 -1.28 -16.73 -3.17
N PRO A 112 -1.01 -16.51 -1.88
CA PRO A 112 0.35 -16.21 -1.44
C PRO A 112 1.23 -17.47 -1.50
N ASP A 113 2.49 -17.29 -1.86
CA ASP A 113 3.49 -18.35 -1.68
C ASP A 113 4.03 -18.32 -0.25
N PRO A 114 3.78 -19.35 0.59
CA PRO A 114 4.20 -19.34 1.99
C PRO A 114 5.72 -19.47 2.17
N ILE A 115 6.43 -20.12 1.24
CA ILE A 115 7.87 -20.31 1.30
C ILE A 115 8.59 -19.02 0.94
N GLU A 116 8.21 -18.40 -0.17
CA GLU A 116 8.78 -17.13 -0.58
C GLU A 116 8.39 -15.99 0.39
N THR A 117 7.24 -16.07 1.05
CA THR A 117 6.84 -15.09 2.09
C THR A 117 7.73 -15.16 3.34
N LEU A 118 8.24 -16.34 3.70
CA LEU A 118 9.03 -16.54 4.92
C LEU A 118 10.52 -16.20 4.74
N LYS A 119 11.03 -16.31 3.51
CA LYS A 119 12.45 -16.22 3.14
C LYS A 119 13.02 -14.81 3.23
#